data_AF-A0A519ZBD0-F1
#
_entry.id   AF-A0A519ZBD0-F1
#
_cell.length_a   1.000
_cell.length_b   1.000
_cell.length_c   1.000
_cell.angle_alpha   90.00
_cell.angle_beta   90.00
_cell.angle_gamma   90.00
#
_symmetry.space_group_name_H-M   'P 1'
#
loop_
_entity.id
_entity.type
_entity.pdbx_description
1 polymer ?
#
loop_
_entity_poly.entity_id
_entity_poly.type
_entity_poly.pdbx_seq_one_letter_code
_entity_poly.pdbx_strand_id
1 'polypeptide(L)'
;MTDEFNTIKDAYQRNMFTSAADKIDILSLYKQLPDINILSEYEENLYHLAARFTDSDGIRFLKAAGIRPDQDKYGNTPFHSLINTRFDFDDPKLEDRVS
;
A
#
# COMPACT_ATOMS: atom_id res chain seq x y z
N MET A 1 -1.00 3.72 -18.66
CA MET A 1 -1.91 3.94 -17.52
C MET A 1 -1.18 3.58 -16.22
N THR A 2 0.00 4.15 -16.02
CA THR A 2 0.78 4.08 -14.78
C THR A 2 0.60 5.34 -13.93
N ASP A 3 -0.05 6.36 -14.49
CA ASP A 3 -0.14 7.70 -13.91
C ASP A 3 -1.10 7.71 -12.71
N GLU A 4 -2.20 6.97 -12.80
CA GLU A 4 -3.14 6.77 -11.70
C GLU A 4 -2.50 6.01 -10.54
N PHE A 5 -1.73 4.95 -10.85
CA PHE A 5 -1.02 4.17 -9.84
C PHE A 5 0.02 5.05 -9.11
N ASN A 6 0.80 5.81 -9.88
CA ASN A 6 1.81 6.71 -9.32
C ASN A 6 1.17 7.84 -8.51
N THR A 7 0.02 8.38 -8.93
CA THR A 7 -0.70 9.40 -8.17
C THR A 7 -1.10 8.89 -6.78
N ILE A 8 -1.58 7.64 -6.67
CA ILE A 8 -1.94 7.05 -5.37
C ILE A 8 -0.69 6.77 -4.54
N LYS A 9 0.38 6.26 -5.16
CA LYS A 9 1.68 6.06 -4.50
C LYS A 9 2.21 7.37 -3.92
N ASP A 10 2.16 8.46 -4.68
CA ASP A 10 2.60 9.79 -4.25
C ASP A 10 1.74 10.32 -3.10
N ALA A 11 0.42 10.07 -3.12
CA ALA A 11 -0.47 10.41 -2.03
C ALA A 11 -0.12 9.66 -0.73
N TYR A 12 0.16 8.34 -0.83
CA TYR A 12 0.64 7.57 0.32
C TYR A 12 1.96 8.11 0.87
N GLN A 13 2.93 8.38 -0.01
CA GLN A 13 4.23 8.92 0.39
C GLN A 13 4.09 10.30 1.05
N ARG A 14 3.25 11.18 0.49
CA ARG A 14 2.96 12.50 1.08
C ARG A 14 2.34 12.37 2.47
N ASN A 15 1.42 11.43 2.65
CA ASN A 15 0.77 11.18 3.93
C ASN A 15 1.74 10.76 5.04
N MET A 16 2.92 10.21 4.70
CA MET A 16 3.95 9.87 5.70
C MET A 16 4.57 11.11 6.36
N PHE A 17 4.64 12.24 5.64
CA PHE A 17 5.37 13.44 6.08
C PHE A 17 4.45 14.62 6.41
N THR A 18 3.13 14.45 6.33
CA THR A 18 2.16 15.52 6.51
C THR A 18 1.36 15.39 7.79
N SER A 19 0.79 16.50 8.25
CA SER A 19 -0.05 16.53 9.46
C SER A 19 -1.35 15.76 9.22
N ALA A 20 -2.00 15.26 10.27
CA ALA A 20 -3.25 14.51 10.11
C ALA A 20 -4.37 15.32 9.40
N ALA A 21 -4.36 16.65 9.52
CA ALA A 21 -5.35 17.53 8.87
C ALA A 21 -5.11 17.68 7.36
N ASP A 22 -3.87 17.48 6.90
CA ASP A 22 -3.44 17.66 5.51
C ASP A 22 -3.30 16.33 4.75
N LYS A 23 -3.62 15.21 5.42
CA LYS A 23 -3.56 13.88 4.80
C LYS A 23 -4.60 13.77 3.69
N ILE A 24 -4.15 13.26 2.55
CA ILE A 24 -5.01 12.89 1.44
C ILE A 24 -5.79 11.63 1.83
N ASP A 25 -7.10 11.64 1.62
CA ASP A 25 -7.93 10.44 1.80
C ASP A 25 -7.70 9.47 0.64
N ILE A 26 -6.90 8.44 0.89
CA ILE A 26 -6.56 7.43 -0.11
C ILE A 26 -7.79 6.61 -0.53
N LEU A 27 -8.72 6.37 0.38
CA LEU A 27 -9.93 5.62 0.06
C LEU A 27 -10.81 6.37 -0.94
N SER A 28 -10.86 7.70 -0.81
CA SER A 28 -11.53 8.56 -1.80
C SER A 28 -10.84 8.50 -3.16
N LEU A 29 -9.50 8.45 -3.22
CA LEU A 29 -8.78 8.26 -4.49
C LEU A 29 -9.15 6.93 -5.16
N TYR A 30 -9.19 5.82 -4.41
CA TYR A 30 -9.58 4.53 -4.96
C TYR A 30 -11.00 4.53 -5.55
N LYS A 31 -11.95 5.21 -4.90
CA LYS A 31 -13.34 5.30 -5.38
C LYS A 31 -13.49 6.16 -6.64
N GLN A 32 -12.55 7.07 -6.88
CA GLN A 32 -12.56 7.96 -8.06
C GLN A 32 -11.86 7.35 -9.27
N LEU A 33 -11.19 6.21 -9.12
CA LEU A 33 -10.54 5.54 -10.23
C LEU A 33 -11.59 5.05 -11.25
N PRO A 34 -11.36 5.30 -12.55
CA PRO A 34 -12.20 4.74 -13.60
C PRO A 34 -12.02 3.22 -13.73
N ASP A 35 -10.82 2.72 -13.41
CA ASP A 35 -10.52 1.30 -13.28
C ASP A 35 -9.63 1.07 -12.05
N ILE A 36 -10.02 0.12 -11.21
CA ILE A 36 -9.29 -0.24 -10.00
C ILE A 36 -8.26 -1.35 -10.23
N ASN A 37 -8.29 -2.02 -11.38
CA ASN A 37 -7.33 -3.05 -11.80
C ASN A 37 -6.07 -2.46 -12.44
N ILE A 38 -5.62 -1.30 -11.94
CA ILE A 38 -4.42 -0.65 -12.44
C ILE A 38 -3.15 -1.29 -11.86
N LEU A 39 -2.11 -1.33 -12.70
CA LEU A 39 -0.81 -1.89 -12.37
C LEU A 39 0.29 -0.85 -12.54
N SER A 40 1.36 -0.99 -11.76
CA SER A 40 2.60 -0.23 -11.93
C SER A 40 3.42 -0.74 -13.12
N GLU A 41 4.53 -0.06 -13.44
CA GLU A 41 5.51 -0.53 -14.42
C GLU A 41 6.17 -1.88 -14.04
N TYR A 42 6.09 -2.26 -12.76
CA TYR A 42 6.57 -3.53 -12.23
C TYR A 42 5.45 -4.56 -12.04
N GLU A 43 4.27 -4.33 -12.63
CA GLU A 43 3.08 -5.17 -12.46
C GLU A 43 2.55 -5.23 -11.02
N GLU A 44 2.92 -4.25 -10.18
CA GLU A 44 2.33 -4.14 -8.85
C GLU A 44 0.90 -3.61 -8.95
N ASN A 45 -0.06 -4.31 -8.36
CA ASN A 45 -1.42 -3.79 -8.18
C ASN A 45 -1.55 -2.91 -6.92
N LEU A 46 -2.74 -2.34 -6.71
CA LEU A 46 -3.03 -1.49 -5.56
C LEU A 46 -2.88 -2.18 -4.19
N TYR A 47 -2.93 -3.51 -4.12
CA TYR A 47 -2.64 -4.21 -2.87
C TYR A 47 -1.19 -4.03 -2.43
N HIS A 48 -0.23 -3.96 -3.36
CA HIS A 48 1.17 -3.70 -3.01
C HIS A 48 1.33 -2.36 -2.30
N LEU A 49 0.64 -1.32 -2.77
CA LEU A 49 0.63 -0.02 -2.10
C LEU A 49 -0.04 -0.10 -0.73
N ALA A 50 -1.27 -0.61 -0.65
CA ALA A 50 -1.99 -0.68 0.62
C ALA A 50 -1.23 -1.50 1.68
N ALA A 51 -0.59 -2.60 1.27
CA ALA A 51 0.28 -3.37 2.16
C ALA A 51 1.55 -2.60 2.56
N ARG A 52 2.27 -2.01 1.60
CA ARG A 52 3.47 -1.20 1.85
C ARG A 52 3.23 -0.04 2.81
N PHE A 53 2.04 0.53 2.86
CA PHE A 53 1.72 1.65 3.76
C PHE A 53 0.84 1.25 4.95
N THR A 54 0.74 -0.06 5.20
CA THR A 54 -0.06 -0.66 6.29
C THR A 54 -1.51 -0.14 6.37
N ASP A 55 -2.09 0.19 5.21
CA ASP A 55 -3.43 0.73 5.08
C ASP A 55 -4.49 -0.37 5.09
N SER A 56 -4.96 -0.67 6.30
CA SER A 56 -5.97 -1.71 6.51
C SER A 56 -7.32 -1.37 5.86
N ASP A 57 -7.67 -0.09 5.74
CA ASP A 57 -8.93 0.33 5.11
C ASP A 57 -8.84 0.16 3.59
N GLY A 58 -7.71 0.54 2.99
CA GLY A 58 -7.39 0.26 1.60
C GLY A 58 -7.45 -1.23 1.28
N ILE A 59 -6.82 -2.09 2.10
CA ILE A 59 -6.86 -3.55 1.94
C ILE A 59 -8.30 -4.08 1.98
N ARG A 60 -9.12 -3.60 2.91
CA ARG A 60 -10.54 -4.00 3.04
C ARG A 60 -11.35 -3.57 1.83
N PHE A 61 -11.11 -2.36 1.33
CA PHE A 61 -11.77 -1.83 0.14
C PHE A 61 -11.43 -2.64 -1.10
N LEU A 62 -10.15 -2.88 -1.36
CA LEU A 62 -9.68 -3.66 -2.51
C LEU A 62 -10.25 -5.09 -2.49
N LYS A 63 -10.35 -5.70 -1.30
CA LYS A 63 -10.98 -7.01 -1.11
C LYS A 63 -12.46 -6.98 -1.47
N ALA A 64 -13.19 -5.97 -1.01
CA ALA A 64 -14.60 -5.80 -1.31
C ALA A 64 -14.84 -5.53 -2.80
N ALA A 65 -13.89 -4.89 -3.48
CA ALA A 65 -13.91 -4.66 -4.92
C ALA A 65 -13.53 -5.91 -5.76
N GLY A 66 -13.19 -7.03 -5.12
CA GLY A 66 -12.84 -8.28 -5.81
C GLY A 66 -11.42 -8.32 -6.39
N ILE A 67 -10.58 -7.33 -6.06
CA ILE A 67 -9.18 -7.32 -6.47
C ILE A 67 -8.43 -8.43 -5.73
N ARG A 68 -7.51 -9.12 -6.42
CA ARG A 68 -6.69 -10.17 -5.84
C ARG A 68 -5.29 -9.65 -5.50
N PRO A 69 -4.67 -10.12 -4.40
CA PRO A 69 -3.29 -9.77 -4.05
C PRO A 69 -2.29 -10.60 -4.86
N ASP A 70 -2.28 -10.43 -6.18
CA ASP A 70 -1.41 -11.16 -7.11
C ASP A 70 0.06 -10.72 -7.02
N GLN A 71 0.96 -11.51 -7.60
CA GLN A 71 2.40 -11.23 -7.61
C GLN A 71 2.75 -10.12 -8.61
N ASP A 72 3.78 -9.33 -8.28
CA ASP A 72 4.45 -8.41 -9.21
C ASP A 72 5.35 -9.16 -10.22
N LYS A 73 5.99 -8.40 -11.12
CA LYS A 73 6.94 -8.88 -12.13
C LYS A 73 8.10 -9.71 -11.56
N TYR A 74 8.45 -9.52 -10.29
CA TYR A 74 9.53 -10.21 -9.60
C TYR A 74 9.05 -11.40 -8.76
N GLY A 75 7.75 -11.70 -8.77
CA GLY A 75 7.15 -12.76 -7.96
C GLY A 75 6.83 -12.34 -6.53
N ASN A 76 6.98 -11.06 -6.18
CA ASN A 76 6.62 -10.57 -4.85
C ASN A 76 5.11 -10.42 -4.76
N THR A 77 4.51 -10.95 -3.71
CA THR A 77 3.13 -10.64 -3.36
C THR A 77 3.05 -9.30 -2.60
N PRO A 78 1.85 -8.71 -2.46
CA PRO A 78 1.65 -7.54 -1.61
C PRO A 78 2.18 -7.73 -0.18
N PHE A 79 2.11 -8.94 0.37
CA PHE A 79 2.64 -9.24 1.69
C PHE A 79 4.17 -9.14 1.77
N HIS A 80 4.90 -9.36 0.68
CA HIS A 80 6.35 -9.12 0.66
C HIS A 80 6.66 -7.62 0.83
N SER A 81 5.75 -6.72 0.45
CA SER A 81 5.92 -5.28 0.67
C SER A 81 5.87 -4.89 2.16
N LEU A 82 5.28 -5.72 3.03
CA LEU A 82 5.24 -5.49 4.48
C LEU A 82 6.63 -5.62 5.13
N ILE A 83 7.52 -6.41 4.55
CA ILE A 83 8.87 -6.68 5.08
C ILE A 83 9.82 -5.51 4.74
N ASN A 84 9.52 -4.74 3.70
CA ASN A 84 10.27 -3.55 3.29
C ASN A 84 9.84 -2.27 4.03
N THR A 85 8.63 -2.25 4.59
CA THR A 85 8.26 -1.23 5.58
C THR A 85 9.15 -1.40 6.78
N ARG A 86 10.03 -0.42 7.04
CA ARG A 86 10.90 -0.34 8.22
C ARG A 86 10.21 -0.96 9.44
N PHE A 87 10.52 -2.21 9.72
CA PHE A 87 10.75 -2.61 11.10
C PHE A 87 11.98 -1.82 11.50
N ASP A 88 11.82 -0.86 12.42
CA ASP A 88 12.97 -0.33 13.15
C ASP A 88 13.57 -1.53 13.88
N PHE A 89 14.59 -2.14 13.29
CA PHE A 89 15.41 -3.16 13.95
C PHE A 89 16.14 -2.59 15.18
N ASP A 90 16.10 -1.27 15.37
CA ASP A 90 16.53 -0.53 16.54
C ASP A 90 15.43 -0.38 17.62
N ASP A 91 14.23 -0.97 17.46
CA ASP A 91 13.24 -0.99 18.55
C ASP A 91 13.69 -1.98 19.65
N PRO A 92 14.09 -1.49 20.84
CA PRO A 92 14.60 -2.34 21.92
C PRO A 92 13.53 -3.27 22.52
N LYS A 93 12.27 -3.20 22.07
CA LYS A 93 11.17 -4.07 22.55
C LYS A 93 10.97 -5.34 21.71
N LEU A 94 11.79 -5.57 20.69
CA LEU A 94 11.67 -6.77 19.85
C LEU A 94 12.10 -8.06 20.57
N GLU A 95 12.92 -7.97 21.62
CA GLU A 95 13.41 -9.15 22.36
C GLU A 95 12.35 -9.78 23.29
N ASP A 96 11.28 -9.05 23.65
CA ASP A 96 10.28 -9.51 24.62
C ASP A 96 9.12 -10.35 24.02
N ARG A 97 9.12 -10.61 22.70
CA ARG A 97 8.02 -11.34 22.03
C ARG A 97 8.39 -12.70 21.47
N VAL A 98 9.55 -13.22 21.84
CA VAL A 98 9.92 -14.63 21.67
C VAL A 98 10.26 -15.23 23.03
N SER A 99 9.23 -15.68 23.75
CA SER A 99 9.33 -16.65 24.84
C SER A 99 8.14 -17.60 24.77
#